data_AF-A0A177NQP5-F1
#
_entry.id   AF-A0A177NQP5-F1
#
_cell.length_a   1.000
_cell.length_b   1.000
_cell.length_c   1.000
_cell.angle_alpha   90.00
_cell.angle_beta   90.00
_cell.angle_gamma   90.00
#
_symmetry.space_group_name_H-M   'P 1'
#
loop_
_entity.id
_entity.type
_entity.pdbx_description
1 polymer ?
#
loop_
_entity_poly.entity_id
_entity_poly.type
_entity_poly.pdbx_seq_one_letter_code
_entity_poly.pdbx_strand_id
1 'polypeptide(L)'
;MIAQTEIQEYQMKTKSKLEHLPADIKSALIEKVLGSPDTYNDIAQWLFEVHGQKHSRSAIQRFAQAVKLMHGGLVDLGMQPTILATHASQLEKLGAYLVQRELLNLRISTLQKAIFSASGTEIDCL
;
A
#
# COMPACT_ATOMS: atom_id res chain seq x y z
N MET A 1 11.55 -9.71 23.79
CA MET A 1 11.48 -10.29 22.43
C MET A 1 10.06 -10.22 21.88
N ILE A 2 9.48 -9.02 21.75
CA ILE A 2 8.06 -8.86 21.32
C ILE A 2 7.95 -8.17 19.94
N ALA A 3 8.97 -7.45 19.49
CA ALA A 3 8.90 -6.62 18.29
C ALA A 3 9.01 -7.38 16.93
N GLN A 4 9.30 -8.68 16.93
CA GLN A 4 9.37 -9.46 15.68
C GLN A 4 8.04 -10.10 15.28
N THR A 5 7.11 -10.25 16.23
CA THR A 5 5.83 -10.92 16.00
C THR A 5 4.83 -10.00 15.30
N GLU A 6 4.82 -8.70 15.63
CA GLU A 6 3.84 -7.75 15.08
C GLU A 6 4.17 -7.28 13.66
N ILE A 7 5.45 -7.28 13.27
CA ILE A 7 5.86 -6.96 11.89
C ILE A 7 5.63 -8.16 10.95
N GLN A 8 5.54 -9.39 11.50
CA GLN A 8 5.19 -10.59 10.72
C GLN A 8 3.68 -10.75 10.47
N GLU A 9 2.79 -10.16 11.27
CA GLU A 9 1.35 -10.14 10.97
C GLU A 9 0.98 -9.16 9.84
N TYR A 10 1.87 -8.20 9.54
CA TYR A 10 1.78 -7.38 8.32
C TYR A 10 2.22 -8.15 7.05
N GLN A 11 2.37 -9.49 7.13
CA GLN A 11 2.44 -10.32 5.94
C GLN A 11 1.07 -10.42 5.29
N MET A 12 0.92 -9.62 4.23
CA MET A 12 0.08 -9.88 3.07
C MET A 12 -0.03 -11.37 2.73
N LYS A 13 -0.98 -12.08 3.33
CA LYS A 13 -1.41 -13.44 2.95
C LYS A 13 -2.85 -13.42 2.48
N THR A 14 -3.07 -12.63 1.44
CA THR A 14 -3.66 -13.06 0.17
C THR A 14 -3.55 -11.84 -0.73
N LYS A 15 -2.53 -11.76 -1.59
CA LYS A 15 -2.55 -10.79 -2.69
C LYS A 15 -3.88 -10.97 -3.39
N SER A 16 -4.72 -9.95 -3.34
CA SER A 16 -6.06 -10.04 -3.93
C SER A 16 -5.90 -10.32 -5.42
N LYS A 17 -6.74 -11.16 -6.01
CA LYS A 17 -6.77 -11.32 -7.48
C LYS A 17 -6.93 -9.97 -8.20
N LEU A 18 -7.52 -8.99 -7.50
CA LEU A 18 -7.70 -7.61 -7.94
C LEU A 18 -6.40 -6.80 -8.06
N GLU A 19 -5.29 -7.22 -7.43
CA GLU A 19 -4.00 -6.55 -7.58
C GLU A 19 -3.33 -6.82 -8.93
N HIS A 20 -3.70 -7.91 -9.58
CA HIS A 20 -3.12 -8.38 -10.85
C HIS A 20 -4.01 -8.05 -12.05
N LEU A 21 -4.97 -7.14 -11.88
CA LEU A 21 -5.79 -6.64 -12.98
C LEU A 21 -4.92 -5.91 -14.01
N PRO A 22 -5.34 -5.89 -15.29
CA PRO A 22 -4.74 -5.01 -16.28
C PRO A 22 -4.69 -3.57 -15.77
N ALA A 23 -3.60 -2.85 -16.07
CA ALA A 23 -3.32 -1.53 -15.50
C ALA A 23 -4.50 -0.56 -15.66
N ASP A 24 -5.09 -0.50 -16.85
CA ASP A 24 -6.21 0.40 -17.16
C ASP A 24 -7.45 0.08 -16.31
N ILE A 25 -7.76 -1.21 -16.13
CA ILE A 25 -8.88 -1.67 -15.31
C ILE A 25 -8.60 -1.41 -13.83
N LYS A 26 -7.36 -1.63 -13.38
CA LYS A 26 -6.95 -1.36 -12.00
C LYS A 26 -7.07 0.14 -11.68
N SER A 27 -6.60 1.01 -12.56
CA SER A 27 -6.74 2.46 -12.41
C SER A 27 -8.21 2.89 -12.35
N ALA A 28 -9.05 2.41 -13.28
CA ALA A 28 -10.49 2.71 -13.25
C ALA A 28 -11.18 2.18 -11.97
N LEU A 29 -10.76 1.02 -11.47
CA LEU A 29 -11.26 0.47 -10.21
C LEU A 29 -10.84 1.33 -9.00
N ILE A 30 -9.59 1.81 -8.97
CA ILE A 30 -9.09 2.72 -7.93
C ILE A 30 -9.88 4.03 -7.94
N GLU A 31 -10.11 4.60 -9.11
CA GLU A 31 -10.92 5.82 -9.27
C GLU A 31 -12.32 5.64 -8.71
N LYS A 32 -13.01 4.53 -9.07
CA LYS A 32 -14.34 4.21 -8.55
C LYS A 32 -14.34 4.06 -7.03
N VAL A 33 -13.34 3.38 -6.47
CA VAL A 33 -13.21 3.16 -5.01
C VAL A 33 -13.01 4.46 -4.24
N LEU A 34 -12.26 5.42 -4.81
CA LEU A 34 -11.90 6.67 -4.16
C LEU A 34 -12.92 7.80 -4.42
N GLY A 35 -13.58 7.79 -5.59
CA GLY A 35 -14.40 8.91 -6.06
C GLY A 35 -15.90 8.64 -6.16
N SER A 36 -16.36 7.39 -6.16
CA SER A 36 -17.78 7.07 -6.38
C SER A 36 -18.52 6.76 -5.06
N PRO A 37 -19.78 7.21 -4.90
CA PRO A 37 -20.67 6.74 -3.83
C PRO A 37 -21.19 5.31 -4.05
N ASP A 38 -20.75 4.63 -5.11
CA ASP A 38 -21.14 3.25 -5.46
C ASP A 38 -20.93 2.27 -4.30
N THR A 39 -21.88 1.34 -4.13
CA THR A 39 -21.69 0.25 -3.16
C THR A 39 -20.68 -0.78 -3.66
N TYR A 40 -20.14 -1.60 -2.76
CA TYR A 40 -19.23 -2.68 -3.16
C TYR A 40 -19.89 -3.71 -4.10
N ASN A 41 -21.23 -3.83 -4.08
CA ASN A 41 -21.94 -4.69 -5.02
C ASN A 41 -21.95 -4.07 -6.42
N ASP A 42 -22.16 -2.75 -6.51
CA ASP A 42 -22.18 -2.02 -7.78
C ASP A 42 -20.79 -2.05 -8.44
N ILE A 43 -19.74 -1.87 -7.64
CA ILE A 43 -18.35 -1.98 -8.11
C ILE A 43 -18.03 -3.41 -8.57
N ALA A 44 -18.51 -4.44 -7.86
CA ALA A 44 -18.32 -5.84 -8.27
C ALA A 44 -19.04 -6.14 -9.60
N GLN A 45 -20.25 -5.62 -9.77
CA GLN A 45 -21.05 -5.77 -10.98
C GLN A 45 -20.38 -5.06 -12.17
N TRP A 46 -19.96 -3.80 -11.98
CA TRP A 46 -19.21 -3.06 -13.00
C TRP A 46 -17.92 -3.78 -13.41
N LEU A 47 -17.16 -4.32 -12.44
CA LEU A 47 -15.93 -5.04 -12.72
C LEU A 47 -16.21 -6.32 -13.51
N PHE A 48 -17.33 -7.00 -13.25
CA PHE A 48 -17.76 -8.14 -14.04
C PHE A 48 -18.11 -7.74 -15.48
N GLU A 49 -18.74 -6.59 -15.70
CA GLU A 49 -19.09 -6.10 -17.04
C GLU A 49 -17.84 -5.71 -17.85
N VAL A 50 -16.86 -5.07 -17.22
CA VAL A 50 -15.64 -4.59 -17.91
C VAL A 50 -14.60 -5.69 -18.09
N HIS A 51 -14.44 -6.57 -17.10
CA HIS A 51 -13.37 -7.58 -17.09
C HIS A 51 -13.88 -9.01 -17.38
N GLY A 52 -15.19 -9.27 -17.31
CA GLY A 52 -15.76 -10.61 -17.46
C GLY A 52 -15.50 -11.54 -16.27
N GLN A 53 -14.78 -11.09 -15.24
CA GLN A 53 -14.46 -11.88 -14.06
C GLN A 53 -15.36 -11.51 -12.88
N LYS A 54 -15.99 -12.53 -12.28
CA LYS A 54 -16.80 -12.34 -11.07
C LYS A 54 -15.89 -12.23 -9.85
N HIS A 55 -16.03 -11.14 -9.12
CA HIS A 55 -15.38 -10.93 -7.85
C HIS A 55 -16.41 -10.84 -6.73
N SER A 56 -16.10 -11.43 -5.57
CA SER A 56 -16.98 -11.34 -4.41
C SER A 56 -16.95 -9.92 -3.84
N ARG A 57 -18.07 -9.51 -3.22
CA ARG A 57 -18.15 -8.27 -2.42
C ARG A 57 -17.00 -8.15 -1.42
N SER A 58 -16.64 -9.25 -0.75
CA SER A 58 -15.54 -9.29 0.21
C SER A 58 -14.16 -9.05 -0.43
N ALA A 59 -13.96 -9.44 -1.69
CA ALA A 59 -12.73 -9.13 -2.42
C ALA A 59 -12.65 -7.63 -2.75
N ILE A 60 -13.75 -7.05 -3.25
CA ILE A 60 -13.85 -5.61 -3.52
C ILE A 60 -13.63 -4.80 -2.23
N GLN A 61 -14.25 -5.19 -1.13
CA GLN A 61 -14.11 -4.51 0.15
C GLN A 61 -12.66 -4.49 0.65
N ARG A 62 -11.94 -5.63 0.59
CA ARG A 62 -10.53 -5.70 1.00
C ARG A 62 -9.65 -4.83 0.11
N PHE A 63 -9.89 -4.86 -1.20
CA PHE A 63 -9.20 -3.98 -2.14
C PHE A 63 -9.47 -2.50 -1.85
N ALA A 64 -10.73 -2.13 -1.61
CA ALA A 64 -11.12 -0.77 -1.31
C ALA A 64 -10.48 -0.26 -0.02
N GLN A 65 -10.40 -1.10 1.02
CA GLN A 65 -9.70 -0.76 2.26
C GLN A 65 -8.20 -0.53 2.04
N ALA A 66 -7.53 -1.40 1.27
CA ALA A 66 -6.11 -1.23 0.96
C ALA A 66 -5.85 0.06 0.16
N VAL A 67 -6.68 0.36 -0.84
CA VAL A 67 -6.60 1.60 -1.64
C VAL A 67 -6.82 2.84 -0.77
N LYS A 68 -7.82 2.83 0.11
CA LYS A 68 -8.08 3.95 1.03
C LYS A 68 -6.94 4.13 2.04
N LEU A 69 -6.34 3.05 2.52
CA LEU A 69 -5.17 3.13 3.41
C LEU A 69 -3.96 3.76 2.70
N MET A 70 -3.71 3.38 1.45
CA MET A 70 -2.56 3.86 0.68
C MET A 70 -2.74 5.28 0.12
N HIS A 71 -3.94 5.63 -0.33
CA HIS A 71 -4.20 6.85 -1.09
C HIS A 71 -5.23 7.80 -0.44
N GLY A 72 -5.96 7.36 0.58
CA GLY A 72 -7.02 8.16 1.21
C GLY A 72 -6.51 9.46 1.79
N GLY A 73 -5.35 9.44 2.46
CA GLY A 73 -4.73 10.67 2.97
C GLY A 73 -4.39 11.70 1.88
N LEU A 74 -4.13 11.27 0.64
CA LEU A 74 -3.90 12.19 -0.48
C LEU A 74 -5.21 12.80 -0.98
N VAL A 75 -6.32 12.04 -0.93
CA VAL A 75 -7.67 12.57 -1.22
C VAL A 75 -8.05 13.61 -0.17
N ASP A 76 -7.79 13.33 1.11
CA ASP A 76 -8.07 14.26 2.22
C ASP A 76 -7.27 15.56 2.10
N LEU A 77 -6.07 15.50 1.48
CA LEU A 77 -5.24 16.67 1.15
C LEU A 77 -5.70 17.41 -0.13
N GLY A 78 -6.84 17.02 -0.72
CA GLY A 78 -7.45 17.67 -1.87
C GLY A 78 -7.03 17.13 -3.23
N MET A 79 -6.31 16.00 -3.29
CA MET A 79 -5.96 15.39 -4.57
C MET A 79 -7.17 14.68 -5.19
N GLN A 80 -7.41 14.93 -6.47
CA GLN A 80 -8.52 14.33 -7.18
C GLN A 80 -8.31 12.81 -7.37
N PRO A 81 -9.33 11.97 -7.11
CA PRO A 81 -9.27 10.52 -7.30
C PRO A 81 -8.80 10.07 -8.70
N THR A 82 -9.14 10.82 -9.74
CA THR A 82 -8.72 10.58 -11.13
C THR A 82 -7.20 10.69 -11.32
N ILE A 83 -6.58 11.69 -10.69
CA ILE A 83 -5.13 11.90 -10.72
C ILE A 83 -4.45 10.77 -9.95
N LEU A 84 -4.98 10.42 -8.77
CA LEU A 84 -4.45 9.31 -7.97
C LEU A 84 -4.53 7.98 -8.71
N ALA A 85 -5.64 7.69 -9.38
CA ALA A 85 -5.83 6.49 -10.18
C ALA A 85 -4.82 6.38 -11.33
N THR A 86 -4.51 7.50 -11.99
CA THR A 86 -3.53 7.56 -13.08
C THR A 86 -2.11 7.27 -12.59
N HIS A 87 -1.78 7.73 -11.39
CA HIS A 87 -0.43 7.61 -10.82
C HIS A 87 -0.29 6.50 -9.76
N ALA A 88 -1.33 5.70 -9.52
CA ALA A 88 -1.37 4.72 -8.45
C ALA A 88 -0.18 3.75 -8.49
N SER A 89 0.19 3.23 -9.66
CA SER A 89 1.35 2.32 -9.78
C SER A 89 2.69 3.01 -9.46
N GLN A 90 2.83 4.30 -9.78
CA GLN A 90 4.03 5.06 -9.44
C GLN A 90 4.09 5.34 -7.93
N LEU A 91 2.94 5.64 -7.32
CA LEU A 91 2.82 5.83 -5.87
C LEU A 91 3.10 4.54 -5.10
N GLU A 92 2.60 3.39 -5.59
CA GLU A 92 2.91 2.06 -5.03
C GLU A 92 4.43 1.79 -5.07
N LYS A 93 5.09 2.06 -6.21
CA LYS A 93 6.55 1.91 -6.35
C LYS A 93 7.31 2.85 -5.42
N LEU A 94 6.88 4.12 -5.32
CA LEU A 94 7.49 5.09 -4.43
C LEU A 94 7.37 4.63 -2.97
N GLY A 95 6.19 4.14 -2.56
CA GLY A 95 5.99 3.55 -1.24
C GLY A 95 6.95 2.41 -0.95
N ALA A 96 7.13 1.49 -1.91
CA ALA A 96 8.08 0.38 -1.78
C ALA A 96 9.54 0.88 -1.61
N TYR A 97 9.95 1.90 -2.39
CA TYR A 97 11.28 2.50 -2.25
C TYR A 97 11.48 3.19 -0.91
N LEU A 98 10.46 3.86 -0.37
CA LEU A 98 10.53 4.51 0.94
C LEU A 98 10.67 3.48 2.06
N VAL A 99 9.93 2.37 2.01
CA VAL A 99 10.08 1.26 2.96
C VAL A 99 11.47 0.65 2.89
N GLN A 100 12.00 0.45 1.68
CA GLN A 100 13.36 -0.06 1.50
C GLN A 100 14.40 0.91 2.05
N ARG A 101 14.24 2.21 1.81
CA ARG A 101 15.12 3.25 2.35
C ARG A 101 15.12 3.24 3.88
N GLU A 102 13.95 3.11 4.51
CA GLU A 102 13.84 3.06 5.97
C GLU A 102 14.56 1.83 6.55
N LEU A 103 14.39 0.67 5.92
CA LEU A 103 15.09 -0.53 6.33
C LEU A 103 16.62 -0.39 6.19
N LEU A 104 17.09 0.28 5.13
CA LEU A 104 18.52 0.59 4.97
C LEU A 104 19.02 1.56 6.04
N ASN A 105 18.25 2.60 6.38
CA ASN A 105 18.59 3.53 7.46
C ASN A 105 18.74 2.81 8.80
N LEU A 106 17.82 1.90 9.12
CA LEU A 106 17.88 1.11 10.35
C LEU A 106 19.11 0.19 10.40
N ARG A 107 19.49 -0.41 9.27
CA ARG A 107 20.72 -1.21 9.17
C ARG A 107 21.97 -0.36 9.35
N ILE A 108 22.00 0.84 8.74
CA ILE A 108 23.09 1.80 8.90
C ILE A 108 23.24 2.20 10.37
N SER A 109 22.14 2.60 11.03
CA SER A 109 22.16 2.96 12.45
C SER A 109 22.67 1.81 13.33
N THR A 110 22.24 0.59 13.05
CA THR A 110 22.71 -0.61 13.78
C THR A 110 24.21 -0.85 13.58
N LEU A 111 24.70 -0.72 12.35
CA LEU A 111 26.14 -0.84 12.05
C LEU A 111 26.96 0.27 12.71
N GLN A 112 26.47 1.51 12.70
CA GLN A 112 27.11 2.63 13.39
C GLN A 112 27.23 2.34 14.89
N LYS A 113 26.15 1.91 15.54
CA LYS A 113 26.18 1.50 16.96
C LYS A 113 27.21 0.41 17.21
N ALA A 114 27.24 -0.64 16.38
CA ALA A 114 28.20 -1.73 16.53
C ALA A 114 29.66 -1.26 16.37
N ILE A 115 29.94 -0.38 15.41
CA ILE A 115 31.28 0.20 15.21
C ILE A 115 31.70 1.03 16.42
N PHE A 116 30.83 1.92 16.90
CA PHE A 116 31.14 2.81 18.02
C PHE A 116 31.30 2.05 19.35
N SER A 117 30.48 1.02 19.58
CA SER A 117 30.66 0.12 20.72
C SER A 117 31.96 -0.69 20.64
N ALA A 118 32.40 -1.09 19.44
CA ALA A 118 33.67 -1.80 19.24
C ALA A 118 34.89 -0.87 19.34
N SER A 119 34.75 0.42 19.00
CA SER A 119 35.82 1.42 19.09
C SER A 119 35.93 2.08 20.46
N GLY A 120 35.15 1.65 21.46
CA GLY A 120 35.15 2.21 22.81
C GLY A 120 34.70 3.68 22.86
N THR A 121 33.98 4.15 21.84
CA THR A 121 33.53 5.54 21.72
C THR A 121 32.03 5.56 22.04
N GLU A 122 31.67 5.89 23.27
CA GLU A 122 30.26 6.15 23.61
C GLU A 122 29.82 7.43 22.89
N ILE A 123 28.95 7.27 21.89
CA ILE A 123 28.24 8.39 21.27
C ILE A 123 26.77 8.26 21.66
N ASP A 124 26.36 9.13 22.58
CA ASP A 124 24.95 9.36 22.91
C ASP A 124 24.24 9.90 21.67
N CYS A 125 23.55 9.02 20.95
CA CYS A 125 22.70 9.40 19.84
C CYS A 125 21.36 9.92 20.40
N LEU A 126 21.13 11.24 20.31
CA LEU A 126 19.81 11.88 20.45
C LEU A 126 18.92 11.61 19.23
#